data_AF-A0A2V8MUY9-F1
#
_entry.id   AF-A0A2V8MUY9-F1
#
_cell.length_a   1.000
_cell.length_b   1.000
_cell.length_c   1.000
_cell.angle_alpha   90.00
_cell.angle_beta   90.00
_cell.angle_gamma   90.00
#
_symmetry.space_group_name_H-M   'P 1'
#
loop_
_entity.id
_entity.type
_entity.pdbx_description
1 polymer ?
#
loop_
_entity_poly.entity_id
_entity_poly.type
_entity_poly.pdbx_seq_one_letter_code
_entity_poly.pdbx_strand_id
1 'polypeptide(L)'
;EQMHNEGPYTPYGAKGVTVVFSGTVGGGNWGGVAFNPDLGYVFVNTSNLATIGKMVADGKGGYRNELAYTRFWDNSKYPCQQPPWGELVAVNANTGDVAWKVPLGIYEELVAKGIPPTGTPNLGGPIATASGLVFIGATKDSRFRAFDAKTGKELWTTKLEAPAVATPMTFM
;
A
#
# COMPACT_ATOMS: atom_id res chain seq x y z
N GLU A 1 27.63 1.14 4.14
CA GLU A 1 27.64 1.18 2.66
C GLU A 1 26.55 2.16 2.23
N GLN A 2 26.81 3.05 1.27
CA GLN A 2 25.81 4.03 0.83
C GLN A 2 24.75 3.34 -0.03
N MET A 3 23.47 3.50 0.30
CA MET A 3 22.37 2.98 -0.52
C MET A 3 22.11 3.91 -1.70
N HIS A 4 21.71 3.36 -2.86
CA HIS A 4 21.44 4.14 -4.07
C HIS A 4 20.04 3.90 -4.64
N ASN A 5 19.52 4.91 -5.33
CA ASN A 5 18.30 4.88 -6.13
C ASN A 5 18.45 5.96 -7.22
N GLU A 6 18.28 5.59 -8.49
CA GLU A 6 18.46 6.47 -9.66
C GLU A 6 17.11 6.89 -10.29
N GLY A 7 16.00 6.61 -9.60
CA GLY A 7 14.63 6.84 -10.07
C GLY A 7 13.89 5.56 -10.48
N PRO A 8 12.76 5.72 -11.20
CA PRO A 8 11.96 4.59 -11.66
C PRO A 8 12.79 3.58 -12.44
N TYR A 9 12.53 2.29 -12.21
CA TYR A 9 13.22 1.17 -12.86
C TYR A 9 14.71 1.01 -12.53
N THR A 10 15.22 1.65 -11.46
CA THR A 10 16.56 1.35 -10.94
C THR A 10 16.66 -0.15 -10.61
N PRO A 11 17.49 -0.93 -11.33
CA PRO A 11 17.62 -2.36 -11.09
C PRO A 11 18.47 -2.61 -9.84
N TYR A 12 18.34 -3.80 -9.24
CA TYR A 12 19.29 -4.23 -8.22
C TYR A 12 20.70 -4.30 -8.83
N GLY A 13 21.62 -3.51 -8.27
CA GLY A 13 23.00 -3.43 -8.74
C GLY A 13 23.94 -4.42 -8.05
N ALA A 14 25.07 -4.72 -8.71
CA ALA A 14 26.18 -5.44 -8.08
C ALA A 14 27.07 -4.51 -7.23
N LYS A 15 26.99 -3.20 -7.45
CA LYS A 15 27.73 -2.17 -6.72
C LYS A 15 26.84 -1.56 -5.66
N GLY A 16 26.91 -2.10 -4.44
CA GLY A 16 26.18 -1.57 -3.30
C GLY A 16 24.71 -2.01 -3.20
N VAL A 17 24.04 -1.49 -2.18
CA VAL A 17 22.62 -1.78 -1.91
C VAL A 17 21.74 -0.79 -2.67
N THR A 18 20.81 -1.30 -3.46
CA THR A 18 19.80 -0.50 -4.17
C THR A 18 18.52 -0.42 -3.36
N VAL A 19 17.91 0.76 -3.26
CA VAL A 19 16.53 0.94 -2.79
C VAL A 19 15.61 0.96 -4.01
N VAL A 20 14.56 0.15 -4.03
CA VAL A 20 13.66 0.01 -5.18
C VAL A 20 12.21 0.33 -4.78
N PHE A 21 11.55 1.13 -5.64
CA PHE A 21 10.13 1.50 -5.56
C PHE A 21 9.40 1.18 -6.88
N SER A 22 8.18 0.62 -6.87
CA SER A 22 7.59 -0.07 -5.72
C SER A 22 8.47 -1.28 -5.37
N GLY A 23 8.58 -1.57 -4.07
CA GLY A 23 9.35 -2.72 -3.62
C GLY A 23 8.66 -4.03 -4.00
N THR A 24 9.26 -5.16 -3.60
CA THR A 24 8.73 -6.51 -3.94
C THR A 24 7.31 -6.80 -3.44
N VAL A 25 6.76 -5.98 -2.55
CA VAL A 25 5.36 -6.06 -2.09
C VAL A 25 4.39 -5.54 -3.17
N GLY A 26 4.85 -4.75 -4.13
CA GLY A 26 4.03 -4.14 -5.17
C GLY A 26 3.19 -2.96 -4.67
N GLY A 27 2.63 -2.21 -5.62
CA GLY A 27 1.68 -1.13 -5.38
C GLY A 27 0.29 -1.70 -5.11
N GLY A 28 -0.47 -1.97 -6.17
CA GLY A 28 -1.65 -2.82 -6.10
C GLY A 28 -1.25 -4.30 -5.98
N ASN A 29 -1.82 -5.01 -5.00
CA ASN A 29 -1.43 -6.38 -4.66
C ASN A 29 -2.63 -7.35 -4.70
N TRP A 30 -2.54 -8.48 -4.01
CA TRP A 30 -3.46 -9.63 -4.15
C TRP A 30 -4.93 -9.36 -3.78
N GLY A 31 -5.24 -8.23 -3.16
CA GLY A 31 -6.61 -7.85 -2.77
C GLY A 31 -7.56 -7.57 -3.94
N GLY A 32 -7.02 -7.34 -5.14
CA GLY A 32 -7.82 -6.89 -6.28
C GLY A 32 -8.34 -5.47 -6.09
N VAL A 33 -9.33 -5.11 -6.91
CA VAL A 33 -9.93 -3.78 -6.99
C VAL A 33 -11.44 -3.89 -6.84
N ALA A 34 -12.09 -2.79 -6.46
CA ALA A 34 -13.53 -2.66 -6.55
C ALA A 34 -13.91 -1.64 -7.63
N PHE A 35 -15.07 -1.79 -8.25
CA PHE A 35 -15.56 -0.88 -9.28
C PHE A 35 -16.95 -0.38 -8.92
N ASN A 36 -17.17 0.93 -9.04
CA ASN A 36 -18.51 1.53 -8.98
C ASN A 36 -18.88 2.03 -10.39
N PRO A 37 -19.88 1.40 -11.06
CA PRO A 37 -20.25 1.76 -12.43
C PRO A 37 -20.92 3.13 -12.54
N ASP A 38 -21.65 3.59 -11.52
CA ASP A 38 -22.35 4.88 -11.54
C ASP A 38 -21.38 6.06 -11.54
N LEU A 39 -20.24 5.91 -10.84
CA LEU A 39 -19.15 6.89 -10.83
C LEU A 39 -18.12 6.64 -11.93
N GLY A 40 -18.06 5.43 -12.48
CA GLY A 40 -16.97 4.98 -13.36
C GLY A 40 -15.62 4.92 -12.64
N TYR A 41 -15.61 4.69 -11.33
CA TYR A 41 -14.39 4.68 -10.50
C TYR A 41 -13.95 3.26 -10.15
N VAL A 42 -12.65 3.00 -10.30
CA VAL A 42 -11.95 1.82 -9.79
C VAL A 42 -11.23 2.21 -8.50
N PHE A 43 -11.52 1.48 -7.42
CA PHE A 43 -10.88 1.66 -6.11
C PHE A 43 -9.77 0.64 -5.93
N VAL A 44 -8.55 1.14 -5.74
CA VAL A 44 -7.32 0.34 -5.64
C VAL A 44 -6.72 0.54 -4.26
N ASN A 45 -6.52 -0.54 -3.52
CA ASN A 45 -5.67 -0.54 -2.34
C ASN A 45 -4.20 -0.62 -2.78
N THR A 46 -3.38 0.32 -2.32
CA THR A 46 -1.99 0.46 -2.75
C THR A 46 -1.03 0.52 -1.57
N SER A 47 0.13 -0.10 -1.71
CA SER A 47 1.27 -0.02 -0.78
C SER A 47 2.45 0.72 -1.42
N ASN A 48 2.91 1.80 -0.78
CA ASN A 48 4.04 2.62 -1.24
C ASN A 48 5.31 2.23 -0.45
N LEU A 49 5.69 0.96 -0.55
CA LEU A 49 6.77 0.39 0.26
C LEU A 49 8.03 0.13 -0.57
N ALA A 50 9.16 0.67 -0.15
CA ALA A 50 10.45 0.31 -0.72
C ALA A 50 10.98 -1.02 -0.20
N THR A 51 11.78 -1.67 -1.03
CA THR A 51 12.63 -2.80 -0.63
C THR A 51 14.07 -2.53 -1.01
N ILE A 52 15.00 -3.17 -0.31
CA ILE A 52 16.42 -3.10 -0.63
C ILE A 52 16.91 -4.41 -1.25
N GLY A 53 17.93 -4.32 -2.09
CA GLY A 53 18.53 -5.49 -2.75
C GLY A 53 19.96 -5.24 -3.17
N LYS A 54 20.73 -6.32 -3.32
CA LYS A 54 22.10 -6.30 -3.84
C LYS A 54 22.33 -7.56 -4.64
N MET A 55 22.80 -7.41 -5.88
CA MET A 55 23.15 -8.55 -6.72
C MET A 55 24.54 -9.06 -6.33
N VAL A 56 24.64 -10.35 -6.07
CA VAL A 56 25.90 -11.04 -5.79
C VAL A 56 26.04 -12.23 -6.72
N ALA A 57 27.27 -12.55 -7.11
CA ALA A 57 27.54 -13.73 -7.93
C ALA A 57 27.09 -15.00 -7.18
N ASP A 58 26.45 -15.93 -7.89
CA ASP A 58 25.93 -17.17 -7.29
C ASP A 58 26.92 -18.35 -7.35
N GLY A 59 28.10 -18.14 -7.95
CA GLY A 59 29.12 -19.17 -8.13
C GLY A 59 28.83 -20.20 -9.24
N LYS A 60 27.71 -20.06 -9.96
CA LYS A 60 27.26 -20.93 -11.07
C LYS A 60 27.24 -20.20 -12.41
N GLY A 61 27.91 -19.05 -12.49
CA GLY A 61 27.89 -18.16 -13.65
C GLY A 61 26.68 -17.22 -13.70
N GLY A 62 25.88 -17.16 -12.63
CA GLY A 62 24.72 -16.28 -12.49
C GLY A 62 24.87 -15.26 -11.35
N TYR A 63 23.79 -14.52 -11.12
CA TYR A 63 23.65 -13.59 -10.01
C TYR A 63 22.37 -13.87 -9.24
N ARG A 64 22.44 -13.70 -7.91
CA ARG A 64 21.28 -13.75 -7.01
C ARG A 64 21.14 -12.44 -6.25
N ASN A 65 19.93 -12.11 -5.85
CA ASN A 65 19.70 -11.00 -4.92
C ASN A 65 19.92 -11.50 -3.48
N GLU A 66 20.94 -10.97 -2.80
CA GLU A 66 21.30 -11.36 -1.43
C GLU A 66 20.34 -10.83 -0.37
N LEU A 67 19.68 -9.71 -0.65
CA LEU A 67 18.75 -9.05 0.26
C LEU A 67 17.30 -9.13 -0.27
N ALA A 68 16.99 -10.13 -1.10
CA ALA A 68 15.67 -10.32 -1.66
C ALA A 68 14.58 -10.22 -0.57
N TYR A 69 13.51 -9.48 -0.85
CA TYR A 69 12.39 -9.23 0.07
C TYR A 69 12.72 -8.45 1.36
N THR A 70 13.93 -7.90 1.50
CA THR A 70 14.28 -7.08 2.67
C THR A 70 13.55 -5.73 2.60
N ARG A 71 12.88 -5.39 3.70
CA ARG A 71 12.11 -4.14 3.81
C ARG A 71 13.05 -2.98 4.12
N PHE A 72 12.81 -1.83 3.50
CA PHE A 72 13.56 -0.59 3.78
C PHE A 72 12.99 0.10 5.04
N TRP A 73 13.21 -0.50 6.21
CA TRP A 73 12.59 -0.11 7.48
C TRP A 73 13.64 0.28 8.53
N ASP A 74 13.25 1.14 9.47
CA ASP A 74 14.07 1.55 10.60
C ASP A 74 14.03 0.53 11.75
N ASN A 75 14.77 0.81 12.82
CA ASN A 75 14.78 -0.03 14.03
C ASN A 75 13.43 -0.08 14.75
N SER A 76 12.60 0.95 14.57
CA SER A 76 11.24 1.05 15.12
C SER A 76 10.20 0.34 14.24
N LYS A 77 10.62 -0.30 13.13
CA LYS A 77 9.78 -0.98 12.14
C LYS A 77 8.84 -0.05 11.37
N TYR A 78 9.23 1.21 11.21
CA TYR A 78 8.63 2.12 10.26
C TYR A 78 9.36 2.07 8.91
N PRO A 79 8.65 2.21 7.79
CA PRO A 79 9.32 2.43 6.51
C PRO A 79 10.15 3.72 6.53
N CYS A 80 11.39 3.65 6.03
CA CYS A 80 12.34 4.78 6.04
C CYS A 80 12.00 5.88 5.01
N GLN A 81 11.03 5.64 4.13
CA GLN A 81 10.53 6.62 3.16
C GLN A 81 9.41 7.50 3.76
N GLN A 82 9.17 8.66 3.13
CA GLN A 82 8.07 9.54 3.52
C GLN A 82 6.70 8.85 3.34
N PRO A 83 5.75 9.04 4.27
CA PRO A 83 4.37 8.59 4.11
C PRO A 83 3.64 9.40 3.00
N PRO A 84 2.52 8.89 2.45
CA PRO A 84 1.77 7.73 2.92
C PRO A 84 2.36 6.39 2.49
N TRP A 85 2.48 5.45 3.43
CA TRP A 85 3.02 4.10 3.20
C TRP A 85 1.99 3.13 2.60
N GLY A 86 0.71 3.47 2.73
CA GLY A 86 -0.40 2.76 2.13
C GLY A 86 -1.55 3.73 1.87
N GLU A 87 -2.23 3.56 0.75
CA GLU A 87 -3.29 4.46 0.29
C GLU A 87 -4.45 3.69 -0.33
N LEU A 88 -5.66 4.23 -0.17
CA LEU A 88 -6.82 3.89 -0.99
C LEU A 88 -6.94 4.94 -2.10
N VAL A 89 -6.95 4.50 -3.35
CA VAL A 89 -6.95 5.37 -4.53
C VAL A 89 -8.19 5.09 -5.36
N ALA A 90 -8.89 6.14 -5.79
CA ALA A 90 -9.90 6.05 -6.83
C ALA A 90 -9.33 6.55 -8.16
N VAL A 91 -9.48 5.72 -9.19
CA VAL A 91 -9.06 6.01 -10.56
C VAL A 91 -10.29 6.03 -11.45
N ASN A 92 -10.44 7.06 -12.28
CA ASN A 92 -11.46 7.08 -13.31
C ASN A 92 -11.15 6.01 -14.36
N ALA A 93 -12.04 5.04 -14.53
CA ALA A 93 -11.84 3.90 -15.42
C ALA A 93 -11.77 4.30 -16.91
N ASN A 94 -12.38 5.43 -17.27
CA ASN A 94 -12.45 5.88 -18.66
C ASN A 94 -11.20 6.67 -19.07
N THR A 95 -10.62 7.45 -18.14
CA THR A 95 -9.51 8.36 -18.46
C THR A 95 -8.17 7.90 -17.89
N GLY A 96 -8.18 7.07 -16.85
CA GLY A 96 -6.99 6.71 -16.09
C GLY A 96 -6.57 7.76 -15.06
N ASP A 97 -7.30 8.87 -14.92
CA ASP A 97 -6.97 9.92 -13.96
C ASP A 97 -7.26 9.48 -12.52
N VAL A 98 -6.39 9.89 -11.60
CA VAL A 98 -6.65 9.74 -10.16
C VAL A 98 -7.73 10.75 -9.76
N ALA A 99 -8.91 10.24 -9.38
CA ALA A 99 -10.01 11.06 -8.89
C ALA A 99 -9.73 11.55 -7.46
N TRP A 100 -9.25 10.66 -6.59
CA TRP A 100 -8.79 10.98 -5.24
C TRP A 100 -7.87 9.88 -4.70
N LYS A 101 -7.11 10.22 -3.66
CA LYS A 101 -6.30 9.27 -2.88
C LYS A 101 -6.29 9.69 -1.41
N VAL A 102 -6.32 8.73 -0.51
CA VAL A 102 -6.27 8.95 0.94
C VAL A 102 -5.32 7.95 1.62
N PRO A 103 -4.58 8.36 2.67
CA PRO A 103 -3.80 7.42 3.47
C PRO A 103 -4.71 6.33 4.07
N LEU A 104 -4.31 5.06 3.93
CA LEU A 104 -5.06 3.92 4.43
C LEU A 104 -4.32 3.26 5.61
N GLY A 105 -4.83 3.51 6.82
CA GLY A 105 -4.27 3.02 8.08
C GLY A 105 -3.57 4.10 8.89
N ILE A 106 -3.48 3.88 10.20
CA ILE A 106 -2.74 4.74 11.13
C ILE A 106 -1.81 3.93 12.03
N TYR A 107 -0.80 4.60 12.58
CA TYR A 107 -0.08 4.13 13.77
C TYR A 107 -0.59 4.98 14.95
N GLU A 108 -1.22 4.35 15.93
CA GLU A 108 -1.85 5.05 17.06
C GLU A 108 -0.83 5.90 17.83
N GLU A 109 0.39 5.39 17.97
CA GLU A 109 1.51 6.07 18.60
C GLU A 109 2.04 7.29 17.83
N LEU A 110 1.86 7.35 16.51
CA LEU A 110 2.21 8.52 15.70
C LEU A 110 1.09 9.56 15.76
N VAL A 111 -0.16 9.12 15.67
CA VAL A 111 -1.34 9.99 15.83
C VAL A 111 -1.37 10.63 17.20
N ALA A 112 -1.04 9.89 18.27
CA ALA A 112 -0.94 10.43 19.63
C ALA A 112 0.13 11.53 19.77
N LYS A 113 1.12 11.57 18.86
CA LYS A 113 2.15 12.61 18.78
C LYS A 113 1.76 13.78 17.85
N GLY A 114 0.53 13.80 17.34
CA GLY A 114 0.04 14.83 16.42
C GLY A 114 0.47 14.62 14.96
N ILE A 115 1.03 13.45 14.61
CA ILE A 115 1.37 13.12 13.23
C ILE A 115 0.08 12.68 12.50
N PRO A 116 -0.23 13.25 11.33
CA PRO A 116 -1.43 12.86 10.57
C PRO A 116 -1.36 11.40 10.11
N PRO A 117 -2.49 10.82 9.64
CA PRO A 117 -2.52 9.46 9.09
C PRO A 117 -1.42 9.21 8.06
N THR A 118 -0.49 8.30 8.39
CA THR A 118 0.67 7.98 7.55
C THR A 118 0.40 6.85 6.57
N GLY A 119 -0.77 6.22 6.63
CA GLY A 119 -0.98 4.91 6.03
C GLY A 119 -0.21 3.83 6.78
N THR A 120 -0.60 2.57 6.57
CA THR A 120 0.12 1.40 7.07
C THR A 120 0.39 0.45 5.90
N PRO A 121 1.42 -0.42 6.00
CA PRO A 121 1.49 -1.60 5.15
C PRO A 121 0.14 -2.31 5.14
N ASN A 122 -0.39 -2.57 3.95
CA ASN A 122 -1.73 -3.09 3.77
C ASN A 122 -1.75 -4.30 2.84
N LEU A 123 -2.74 -5.16 3.03
CA LEU A 123 -3.00 -6.34 2.23
C LEU A 123 -4.50 -6.64 2.28
N GLY A 124 -5.11 -6.87 1.12
CA GLY A 124 -6.55 -7.07 0.99
C GLY A 124 -7.18 -6.06 0.04
N GLY A 125 -8.45 -6.30 -0.30
CA GLY A 125 -9.17 -5.52 -1.30
C GLY A 125 -10.35 -4.75 -0.73
N PRO A 126 -10.80 -3.70 -1.43
CA PRO A 126 -12.07 -3.06 -1.13
C PRO A 126 -13.25 -3.84 -1.74
N ILE A 127 -14.46 -3.53 -1.26
CA ILE A 127 -15.72 -3.74 -2.00
C ILE A 127 -16.40 -2.38 -2.19
N ALA A 128 -16.99 -2.17 -3.36
CA ALA A 128 -17.81 -0.99 -3.66
C ALA A 128 -19.28 -1.39 -3.75
N THR A 129 -20.16 -0.51 -3.32
CA THR A 129 -21.61 -0.76 -3.27
C THR A 129 -22.37 0.30 -4.07
N ALA A 130 -23.59 -0.05 -4.50
CA ALA A 130 -24.46 0.85 -5.26
C ALA A 130 -24.93 2.08 -4.45
N SER A 131 -24.82 2.05 -3.11
CA SER A 131 -25.12 3.21 -2.26
C SER A 131 -24.03 4.28 -2.26
N GLY A 132 -22.96 4.11 -3.04
CA GLY A 132 -21.84 5.05 -3.07
C GLY A 132 -20.88 4.89 -1.90
N LEU A 133 -20.81 3.70 -1.30
CA LEU A 133 -19.87 3.38 -0.23
C LEU A 133 -18.80 2.39 -0.68
N VAL A 134 -17.57 2.60 -0.21
CA VAL A 134 -16.44 1.68 -0.36
C VAL A 134 -16.02 1.17 1.02
N PHE A 135 -15.98 -0.15 1.18
CA PHE A 135 -15.59 -0.79 2.44
C PHE A 135 -14.25 -1.50 2.30
N ILE A 136 -13.38 -1.33 3.30
CA ILE A 136 -12.05 -1.98 3.31
C ILE A 136 -11.50 -2.13 4.74
N GLY A 137 -10.88 -3.28 5.00
CA GLY A 137 -10.09 -3.53 6.21
C GLY A 137 -8.61 -3.24 5.94
N ALA A 138 -7.95 -4.23 5.34
CA ALA A 138 -6.62 -4.28 4.73
C ALA A 138 -5.41 -3.81 5.55
N THR A 139 -5.59 -3.04 6.61
CA THR A 139 -4.53 -2.33 7.30
C THR A 139 -4.05 -3.04 8.55
N LYS A 140 -2.77 -2.83 8.89
CA LYS A 140 -2.14 -3.38 10.09
C LYS A 140 -2.81 -2.92 11.40
N ASP A 141 -3.50 -1.79 11.39
CA ASP A 141 -4.12 -1.20 12.57
C ASP A 141 -5.47 -1.81 12.96
N SER A 142 -5.82 -2.96 12.36
CA SER A 142 -7.01 -3.74 12.69
C SER A 142 -8.31 -2.94 12.60
N ARG A 143 -8.45 -2.06 11.60
CA ARG A 143 -9.68 -1.28 11.41
C ARG A 143 -10.40 -1.68 10.14
N PHE A 144 -11.73 -1.75 10.22
CA PHE A 144 -12.62 -1.87 9.08
C PHE A 144 -13.32 -0.53 8.85
N ARG A 145 -13.29 -0.04 7.62
CA ARG A 145 -13.66 1.35 7.28
C ARG A 145 -14.68 1.39 6.17
N ALA A 146 -15.48 2.45 6.17
CA ALA A 146 -16.35 2.85 5.07
C ALA A 146 -15.96 4.26 4.60
N PHE A 147 -15.83 4.41 3.29
CA PHE A 147 -15.51 5.66 2.62
C PHE A 147 -16.63 6.06 1.67
N ASP A 148 -16.85 7.37 1.55
CA ASP A 148 -17.63 7.95 0.45
C ASP A 148 -16.92 7.68 -0.88
N ALA A 149 -17.58 6.99 -1.80
CA ALA A 149 -16.98 6.54 -3.06
C ALA A 149 -16.55 7.70 -3.97
N LYS A 150 -17.24 8.85 -3.89
CA LYS A 150 -16.98 9.99 -4.77
C LYS A 150 -15.83 10.85 -4.28
N THR A 151 -15.67 10.99 -2.97
CA THR A 151 -14.76 11.95 -2.35
C THR A 151 -13.58 11.31 -1.61
N GLY A 152 -13.66 10.02 -1.29
CA GLY A 152 -12.66 9.34 -0.47
C GLY A 152 -12.73 9.70 1.02
N LYS A 153 -13.74 10.44 1.46
CA LYS A 153 -13.92 10.80 2.87
C LYS A 153 -14.25 9.55 3.69
N GLU A 154 -13.50 9.29 4.76
CA GLU A 154 -13.87 8.27 5.75
C GLU A 154 -15.17 8.68 6.46
N LEU A 155 -16.19 7.83 6.37
CA LEU A 155 -17.51 8.08 6.97
C LEU A 155 -17.70 7.28 8.25
N TRP A 156 -17.05 6.11 8.34
CA TRP A 156 -17.18 5.22 9.48
C TRP A 156 -15.96 4.32 9.61
N THR A 157 -15.67 3.94 10.85
CA THR A 157 -14.57 3.04 11.20
C THR A 157 -14.92 2.23 12.44
N THR A 158 -14.48 0.98 12.48
CA THR A 158 -14.50 0.14 13.68
C THR A 158 -13.17 -0.57 13.86
N LYS A 159 -12.77 -0.81 15.10
CA LYS A 159 -11.60 -1.61 15.44
C LYS A 159 -12.01 -3.08 15.61
N LEU A 160 -11.33 -3.95 14.88
CA LEU A 160 -11.44 -5.40 14.94
C LEU A 160 -10.39 -5.96 15.90
N GLU A 161 -10.57 -7.22 16.28
CA GLU A 161 -9.61 -7.95 17.13
C GLU A 161 -8.26 -8.19 16.41
N ALA A 162 -8.27 -8.27 15.08
CA ALA A 162 -7.09 -8.51 14.26
C ALA A 162 -7.21 -7.81 12.87
N PRO A 163 -6.09 -7.65 12.14
CA PRO A 163 -6.11 -7.12 10.78
C PRO A 163 -6.98 -7.97 9.83
N ALA A 164 -8.00 -7.35 9.24
CA ALA A 164 -8.84 -7.97 8.21
C ALA A 164 -8.17 -7.83 6.83
N VAL A 165 -7.37 -8.83 6.46
CA VAL A 165 -6.56 -8.82 5.21
C VAL A 165 -7.24 -9.47 3.99
N ALA A 166 -8.51 -9.89 4.15
CA ALA A 166 -9.32 -10.43 3.07
C ALA A 166 -10.21 -9.33 2.45
N THR A 167 -10.70 -9.58 1.24
CA THR A 167 -11.68 -8.70 0.59
C THR A 167 -13.06 -8.92 1.22
N PRO A 168 -13.75 -7.86 1.69
CA PRO A 168 -15.08 -7.99 2.28
C PRO A 168 -16.13 -8.44 1.26
N MET A 169 -17.22 -9.05 1.73
CA MET A 169 -18.39 -9.39 0.94
C MET A 169 -19.69 -8.91 1.60
N THR A 170 -20.74 -8.78 0.81
CA THR A 170 -22.10 -8.45 1.27
C THR A 170 -23.12 -9.33 0.54
N PHE A 171 -24.28 -9.56 1.16
CA PHE A 171 -25.37 -10.40 0.64
C PHE A 171 -26.73 -9.93 1.21
N MET A 172 -27.82 -10.53 0.74
CA MET A 172 -29.18 -10.32 1.25
C MET A 172 -29.79 -11.66 1.65
#